data_AF-A0ABD6I3Q8-F1
#
_entry.id   AF-A0ABD6I3Q8-F1
#
_cell.length_a   1.000
_cell.length_b   1.000
_cell.length_c   1.000
_cell.angle_alpha   90.00
_cell.angle_beta   90.00
_cell.angle_gamma   90.00
#
_symmetry.space_group_name_H-M   'P 1'
#
loop_
_entity.id
_entity.type
_entity.pdbx_description
1 polymer ?
#
loop_
_entity_poly.entity_id
_entity_poly.type
_entity_poly.pdbx_seq_one_letter_code
_entity_poly.pdbx_strand_id
1 'polypeptide(L)' 'MLNRVYDKYLAAYSCVAGCIYDFKNNEKGVTAVEYAIVIAGVAAVVSVVFGSGGSVQTTLTSVFTAVTTKITGLVQ' A
#
# COMPACT_ATOMS: atom_id res chain seq x y z
N MET A 1 -44.35 -3.06 32.85
CA MET A 1 -43.01 -2.47 33.04
C MET A 1 -41.89 -3.52 33.01
N LEU A 2 -42.10 -4.75 33.51
CA LEU A 2 -41.09 -5.83 33.47
C LEU A 2 -40.58 -6.19 32.06
N ASN A 3 -41.44 -6.30 31.04
CA ASN A 3 -40.99 -6.64 29.67
C ASN A 3 -40.01 -5.61 29.10
N ARG A 4 -40.22 -4.33 29.42
CA ARG A 4 -39.36 -3.22 28.97
C ARG A 4 -37.96 -3.28 29.59
N VAL A 5 -37.86 -3.89 30.78
CA VAL A 5 -36.61 -4.11 31.49
C VAL A 5 -35.91 -5.33 30.92
N TYR A 6 -36.65 -6.43 30.69
CA TYR A 6 -36.13 -7.65 30.09
C TYR A 6 -35.57 -7.44 28.67
N ASP A 7 -36.27 -6.65 27.84
CA ASP A 7 -35.80 -6.28 26.50
C ASP A 7 -34.48 -5.49 26.54
N LYS A 8 -34.31 -4.61 27.53
CA LYS A 8 -33.06 -3.86 27.69
C LYS A 8 -31.90 -4.74 28.14
N TYR A 9 -32.15 -5.72 29.00
CA TYR A 9 -31.13 -6.69 29.40
C TYR A 9 -30.71 -7.60 28.24
N LEU A 10 -31.68 -8.07 27.46
CA LEU A 10 -31.39 -8.89 26.29
C LEU A 10 -30.64 -8.11 25.21
N ALA A 11 -31.05 -6.86 24.94
CA ALA A 11 -30.36 -5.96 24.01
C ALA A 11 -28.93 -5.64 24.46
N ALA A 12 -28.71 -5.46 25.78
CA ALA A 12 -27.37 -5.26 26.32
C ALA A 12 -26.52 -6.53 26.16
N TYR A 13 -27.08 -7.71 26.42
CA TYR A 13 -26.38 -8.98 26.22
C TYR A 13 -25.98 -9.20 24.77
N SER A 14 -26.91 -8.97 23.82
CA SER A 14 -26.63 -9.11 22.38
C SER A 14 -25.63 -8.07 21.88
N CYS A 15 -25.66 -6.84 22.42
CA CYS A 15 -24.70 -5.79 22.10
C CYS A 15 -23.28 -6.20 22.51
N VAL A 16 -23.11 -6.64 23.76
CA VAL A 16 -21.80 -7.09 24.27
C VAL A 16 -21.30 -8.32 23.52
N ALA A 17 -22.17 -9.31 23.29
CA ALA A 17 -21.83 -10.50 22.51
C ALA A 17 -21.43 -10.15 21.06
N GLY A 18 -22.15 -9.23 20.42
CA GLY A 18 -21.83 -8.70 19.09
C GLY A 18 -20.49 -7.98 19.06
N CYS A 19 -20.21 -7.11 20.03
CA CYS A 19 -18.92 -6.42 20.12
C CYS A 19 -17.74 -7.39 20.30
N ILE A 20 -17.90 -8.47 21.08
CA ILE A 20 -16.85 -9.49 21.25
C ILE A 20 -16.65 -10.28 19.96
N TYR A 21 -17.73 -10.62 19.25
CA TYR A 21 -17.66 -11.29 17.96
C TYR A 21 -16.94 -10.42 16.92
N ASP A 22 -17.31 -9.15 16.81
CA ASP A 22 -16.68 -8.19 15.91
C ASP A 22 -15.22 -7.93 16.29
N PHE A 23 -14.89 -7.89 17.59
CA PHE A 23 -13.51 -7.74 18.06
C PHE A 23 -12.63 -8.95 17.68
N LYS A 24 -13.16 -10.18 17.84
CA LYS A 24 -12.43 -11.40 17.44
C LYS A 24 -12.22 -11.50 15.93
N ASN A 25 -13.18 -11.01 15.15
CA ASN A 25 -13.12 -10.99 13.68
C ASN A 25 -12.56 -9.67 13.13
N ASN A 26 -11.95 -8.84 13.98
CA ASN A 26 -11.43 -7.54 13.56
C ASN A 26 -10.11 -7.72 12.81
N GLU A 27 -10.20 -7.82 11.49
CA GLU A 27 -9.03 -7.99 10.61
C GLU A 27 -8.31 -6.68 10.28
N LYS A 28 -8.79 -5.53 10.79
CA LYS A 28 -8.23 -4.19 10.49
C LYS A 28 -6.73 -4.07 10.83
N GLY A 29 -6.26 -4.78 11.84
CA GLY A 29 -4.85 -4.80 12.22
C GLY A 29 -3.98 -5.65 11.28
N VAL A 30 -4.51 -6.79 10.81
CA VAL A 30 -3.80 -7.71 9.92
C VAL A 30 -3.67 -7.10 8.52
N THR A 31 -4.75 -6.48 8.02
CA THR A 31 -4.71 -5.78 6.73
C THR A 31 -3.70 -4.63 6.72
N ALA A 32 -3.57 -3.88 7.83
CA ALA A 32 -2.57 -2.80 7.91
C ALA A 32 -1.13 -3.31 7.75
N VAL A 33 -0.80 -4.46 8.34
CA VAL A 33 0.55 -5.06 8.24
C VAL A 33 0.80 -5.64 6.85
N GLU A 34 -0.20 -6.27 6.24
CA GLU A 34 -0.12 -6.82 4.88
C GLU A 34 0.11 -5.73 3.83
N TYR A 35 -0.67 -4.64 3.88
CA TYR A 35 -0.46 -3.53 2.95
C TYR A 35 0.86 -2.80 3.21
N ALA A 36 1.33 -2.73 4.46
CA ALA A 36 2.61 -2.10 4.78
C ALA A 36 3.80 -2.82 4.11
N ILE A 37 3.84 -4.16 4.16
CA ILE A 37 4.94 -4.91 3.51
C ILE A 37 4.85 -4.85 1.97
N VAL A 38 3.63 -4.84 1.41
CA VAL A 38 3.43 -4.67 -0.04
C VAL A 38 3.97 -3.31 -0.50
N ILE A 39 3.65 -2.23 0.22
CA ILE A 39 4.15 -0.89 -0.10
C ILE A 39 5.68 -0.84 -0.01
N ALA A 40 6.28 -1.46 1.00
CA ALA A 40 7.74 -1.55 1.13
C ALA A 40 8.38 -2.29 -0.06
N GLY A 41 7.79 -3.39 -0.51
CA GLY A 41 8.24 -4.13 -1.69
C GLY A 41 8.16 -3.30 -2.97
N VAL A 42 7.03 -2.61 -3.18
CA VAL A 42 6.86 -1.71 -4.33
C VAL A 42 7.88 -0.57 -4.30
N ALA A 43 8.10 0.05 -3.13
CA ALA A 43 9.08 1.11 -2.98
C ALA A 43 10.51 0.65 -3.32
N ALA A 44 10.88 -0.58 -2.96
CA ALA A 44 12.17 -1.16 -3.31
C ALA A 44 12.33 -1.38 -4.83
N VAL A 45 11.30 -1.86 -5.51
CA VAL A 45 11.34 -2.01 -6.98
C VAL A 45 11.43 -0.65 -7.66
N VAL A 46 10.62 0.32 -7.22
CA VAL A 46 10.62 1.68 -7.75
C VAL A 46 11.98 2.34 -7.55
N SER A 47 12.63 2.16 -6.40
CA SER A 47 13.95 2.75 -6.15
C SER A 47 15.05 2.15 -7.04
N VAL A 48 14.99 0.87 -7.37
CA VAL A 48 15.94 0.25 -8.31
C VAL A 48 15.74 0.74 -9.74
N VAL A 49 14.48 0.89 -10.17
CA VAL A 49 14.15 1.28 -11.55
C VAL A 49 14.36 2.78 -11.78
N PHE A 50 13.90 3.60 -10.84
CA PHE A 50 13.81 5.06 -10.96
C PHE A 50 14.75 5.84 -10.04
N GLY A 51 15.47 5.17 -9.14
CA GLY A 51 16.47 5.82 -8.28
C GLY A 51 17.67 6.35 -9.07
N SER A 52 18.53 7.09 -8.38
CA SER A 52 19.76 7.61 -8.95
C SER A 52 20.66 6.47 -9.44
N GLY A 53 21.03 6.49 -10.72
CA GLY A 53 21.75 5.38 -11.37
C GLY A 53 20.88 4.18 -11.72
N GLY A 54 19.56 4.28 -11.57
CA GLY A 54 18.60 3.25 -11.92
C GLY A 54 18.53 2.99 -13.42
N SER A 55 17.86 1.89 -13.78
CA SER A 55 17.76 1.42 -15.17
C SER A 55 17.21 2.49 -16.12
N VAL A 56 16.21 3.25 -15.68
CA VAL A 56 15.58 4.30 -16.49
C VAL A 56 16.56 5.44 -16.78
N GLN A 57 17.22 5.96 -15.74
CA GLN A 57 18.18 7.06 -15.90
C GLN A 57 19.32 6.66 -16.83
N THR A 58 19.90 5.47 -16.64
CA THR A 58 20.99 4.97 -17.47
C THR A 58 20.57 4.83 -18.93
N THR A 59 19.38 4.27 -19.17
CA THR A 59 18.85 4.09 -20.54
C THR A 59 18.60 5.42 -21.22
N LEU A 60 17.91 6.35 -20.56
CA LEU A 60 17.65 7.69 -21.11
C LEU A 60 18.97 8.42 -21.41
N THR A 61 19.91 8.40 -20.47
CA THR A 61 21.22 9.05 -20.65
C THR A 61 21.96 8.45 -21.84
N SER A 62 21.95 7.12 -21.99
CA SER A 62 22.58 6.44 -23.12
C SER A 62 21.94 6.83 -24.46
N VAL A 63 20.61 6.87 -24.54
CA VAL A 63 19.89 7.26 -25.76
C VAL A 63 20.21 8.71 -26.14
N PHE A 64 20.12 9.65 -25.20
CA PHE A 64 20.43 11.06 -25.48
C PHE A 64 21.90 11.28 -25.84
N THR A 65 22.82 10.54 -25.20
CA THR A 65 24.24 10.57 -25.56
C THR A 65 24.44 10.07 -26.99
N ALA A 66 23.85 8.94 -27.38
CA ALA A 66 23.96 8.39 -28.73
C ALA A 66 23.39 9.35 -29.79
N VAL A 67 22.26 10.00 -29.51
CA VAL A 67 21.69 11.03 -30.38
C VAL A 67 22.63 12.23 -30.53
N THR A 68 23.18 12.71 -29.42
CA THR A 68 24.11 13.85 -29.41
C THR A 68 25.38 13.53 -30.21
N THR A 69 25.97 12.35 -30.01
CA THR A 69 27.13 11.88 -30.77
C THR A 69 26.85 11.83 -32.27
N LYS A 70 25.67 11.32 -32.68
CA LYS A 70 25.28 11.27 -34.09
C LYS A 70 25.12 12.66 -34.69
N ILE A 71 24.49 13.60 -33.98
CA ILE A 71 24.30 14.98 -34.47
C ILE A 71 25.64 15.69 -34.59
N THR A 72 26.49 15.64 -33.56
CA THR A 72 27.80 16.29 -33.58
C THR A 72 28.69 15.74 -34.69
N GLY A 73 28.67 14.42 -34.92
CA GLY A 73 29.43 13.79 -36.01
C GLY A 73 28.90 14.10 -37.43
N LEU A 74 27.69 14.63 -37.56
CA LEU A 74 27.12 15.08 -38.84
C LEU A 74 27.36 16.57 -39.12
N VAL A 75 27.64 17.36 -38.08
CA VAL A 75 27.83 18.82 -38.17
C VAL A 75 29.31 19.20 -38.35
N GLN A 76 30.25 18.27 -38.12
CA GLN A 76 31.67 18.43 -38.48
C GLN A 76 31.96 17.91 -39.88
#